data_AF-A0AAD6ZV47-F1
#
_entry.id   AF-A0AAD6ZV47-F1
#
_cell.length_a   1.000
_cell.length_b   1.000
_cell.length_c   1.000
_cell.angle_alpha   90.00
_cell.angle_beta   90.00
_cell.angle_gamma   90.00
#
_symmetry.space_group_name_H-M   'P 1'
#
loop_
_entity.id
_entity.type
_entity.pdbx_description
1 polymer ?
#
loop_
_entity_poly.entity_id
_entity_poly.type
_entity_poly.pdbx_seq_one_letter_code
_entity_poly.pdbx_strand_id
1 'polypeptide(L)' 'SSNGYAFLAIVAHYINNDGKLEELLIDFQELIGEHSGENMAEIVWKTLKDYGL' A
#
# COMPACT_ATOMS: atom_id res chain seq x y z
N SER A 1 2.28 25.67 5.56
CA SER A 1 3.44 24.97 6.14
C SER A 1 3.23 23.49 5.89
N SER A 2 3.87 22.93 4.86
CA SER A 2 3.82 21.49 4.59
C SER A 2 5.02 20.89 5.31
N ASN A 3 4.79 19.94 6.21
CA ASN A 3 5.87 19.25 6.93
C ASN A 3 6.68 18.32 6.00
N GLY A 4 6.37 18.27 4.70
CA GLY A 4 7.16 17.57 3.68
C GLY A 4 7.01 16.06 3.69
N TYR A 5 6.28 15.51 4.65
CA TYR A 5 6.06 14.08 4.79
C TYR A 5 4.87 13.63 3.93
N ALA A 6 5.12 12.67 3.05
CA ALA A 6 4.09 11.97 2.31
C ALA A 6 4.01 10.53 2.79
N PHE A 7 2.81 9.96 2.76
CA PHE A 7 2.56 8.58 3.17
C PHE A 7 1.77 7.87 2.08
N LEU A 8 2.07 6.60 1.88
CA LEU A 8 1.33 5.70 1.01
C LEU A 8 0.70 4.61 1.88
N ALA A 9 -0.63 4.54 1.85
CA ALA A 9 -1.42 3.48 2.46
C ALA A 9 -1.89 2.52 1.37
N ILE A 10 -1.72 1.22 1.60
CA ILE A 10 -2.16 0.17 0.68
C ILE A 10 -3.21 -0.66 1.39
N VAL A 11 -4.42 -0.67 0.83
CA VAL A 11 -5.57 -1.39 1.38
C VAL A 11 -6.01 -2.44 0.38
N ALA A 12 -6.09 -3.69 0.83
CA ALA A 12 -6.61 -4.80 0.05
C ALA A 12 -8.12 -4.94 0.29
N HIS A 13 -8.87 -5.03 -0.80
CA HIS A 13 -10.29 -5.36 -0.80
C HIS A 13 -10.47 -6.71 -1.48
N TYR A 14 -11.06 -7.68 -0.78
CA TYR A 14 -11.27 -9.02 -1.32
C TYR A 14 -12.53 -9.67 -0.73
N ILE A 15 -13.04 -10.68 -1.42
CA ILE A 15 -14.12 -11.53 -0.89
C ILE A 15 -13.48 -12.72 -0.19
N ASN A 16 -13.78 -12.92 1.09
CA ASN A 16 -13.27 -14.05 1.84
C ASN A 16 -14.02 -15.35 1.50
N ASN A 17 -13.58 -16.47 2.11
CA ASN A 17 -14.17 -17.79 1.85
C ASN A 17 -15.65 -17.92 2.28
N ASP A 18 -16.14 -17.02 3.15
CA ASP A 18 -17.55 -16.95 3.57
C ASP A 18 -18.39 -16.06 2.63
N GLY A 19 -17.81 -15.54 1.55
CA GLY A 19 -18.49 -14.63 0.62
C GLY A 19 -18.65 -13.21 1.15
N LYS A 20 -17.91 -12.82 2.20
CA LYS A 20 -17.97 -11.47 2.76
C LYS A 20 -16.89 -10.58 2.18
N LEU A 21 -17.23 -9.32 1.92
CA LEU A 21 -16.27 -8.29 1.56
C LEU A 21 -15.43 -7.92 2.78
N GLU A 22 -14.12 -8.08 2.65
CA GLU A 22 -13.12 -7.70 3.64
C GLU A 22 -12.35 -6.47 3.15
N GLU A 23 -11.93 -5.64 4.09
CA GLU A 23 -11.02 -4.53 3.90
C GLU A 23 -9.85 -4.69 4.87
N LEU A 24 -8.63 -4.74 4.33
CA LEU A 24 -7.42 -4.97 5.12
C LEU A 24 -6.35 -3.95 4.73
N LEU A 25 -5.93 -3.11 5.68
CA LEU A 25 -4.73 -2.27 5.51
C LEU A 25 -3.51 -3.19 5.53
N ILE A 26 -2.88 -3.38 4.37
CA ILE A 26 -1.73 -4.29 4.22
C ILE A 26 -0.40 -3.57 4.42
N ASP A 27 -0.32 -2.27 4.13
CA ASP A 27 0.88 -1.49 4.43
C ASP A 27 0.57 0.01 4.59
N PHE A 28 1.42 0.68 5.36
CA PHE A 28 1.40 2.12 5.59
C PHE A 28 2.83 2.60 5.83
N GLN A 29 3.41 3.25 4.83
CA GLN A 29 4.80 3.74 4.92
C GLN A 29 4.96 5.16 4.40
N GLU A 30 5.97 5.85 4.93
CA GLU A 30 6.39 7.15 4.43
C GLU A 30 6.95 6.99 3.02
N LEU A 31 6.49 7.84 2.11
CA LEU A 31 6.97 7.92 0.74
C LEU A 31 8.25 8.75 0.72
N ILE A 32 9.39 8.06 0.65
CA ILE A 32 10.71 8.70 0.57
C ILE A 32 11.06 8.98 -0.90
N GLY A 33 11.48 10.20 -1.20
CA GLY A 33 11.93 10.58 -2.55
C GLY A 33 10.82 11.18 -3.42
N GLU A 34 10.99 11.11 -4.75
CA GLU A 34 10.00 11.67 -5.68
C GLU A 34 8.69 10.88 -5.61
N HIS A 35 7.55 11.57 -5.67
CA HIS A 35 6.23 10.93 -5.72
C HIS A 35 5.88 10.50 -7.15
N SER A 36 6.85 9.87 -7.83
CA SER A 36 6.66 9.33 -9.16
C SER A 36 5.84 8.04 -9.12
N GLY A 37 5.24 7.69 -10.27
CA GLY A 37 4.51 6.43 -10.39
C GLY A 37 5.41 5.22 -10.16
N GLU A 38 6.66 5.31 -10.60
CA GLU A 38 7.67 4.26 -10.45
C GLU A 38 8.02 4.01 -8.98
N ASN A 39 8.23 5.06 -8.18
CA ASN A 39 8.53 4.92 -6.74
C ASN A 39 7.36 4.28 -5.98
N MET A 40 6.14 4.75 -6.26
CA MET A 40 4.94 4.17 -5.66
C MET A 40 4.73 2.72 -6.09
N ALA A 41 5.00 2.37 -7.36
CA ALA A 41 4.88 1.01 -7.87
C ALA A 41 5.88 0.05 -7.21
N GLU A 42 7.12 0.50 -6.96
CA GLU A 42 8.12 -0.29 -6.25
C GLU A 42 7.68 -0.61 -4.81
N ILE A 43 7.12 0.38 -4.11
CA ILE A 43 6.55 0.21 -2.76
C ILE A 43 5.41 -0.81 -2.76
N VAL A 44 4.46 -0.68 -3.70
CA VAL A 44 3.35 -1.64 -3.84
C VAL A 44 3.87 -3.05 -4.12
N TRP A 45 4.83 -3.19 -5.05
CA TRP A 45 5.39 -4.48 -5.42
C TRP A 45 6.10 -5.17 -4.25
N LYS A 46 6.87 -4.42 -3.46
CA LYS A 46 7.49 -4.92 -2.24
C LYS A 46 6.44 -5.39 -1.24
N THR A 47 5.40 -4.60 -1.02
CA THR A 47 4.29 -4.94 -0.11
C THR A 47 3.64 -6.26 -0.50
N LEU A 48 3.34 -6.45 -1.80
CA LEU A 48 2.73 -7.69 -2.28
C LEU A 48 3.64 -8.91 -2.05
N LYS A 49 4.95 -8.76 -2.29
CA LYS A 49 5.93 -9.82 -1.99
C LYS A 49 5.99 -10.19 -0.52
N ASP A 50 5.95 -9.21 0.37
CA ASP A 50 5.97 -9.44 1.83
C ASP A 50 4.71 -10.20 2.30
N TYR A 51 3.59 -10.04 1.60
CA TYR A 51 2.35 -10.80 1.80
C TYR A 51 2.28 -12.13 1.04
N GLY A 52 3.27 -12.44 0.20
CA GLY A 52 3.26 -13.65 -0.63
C GLY A 52 2.22 -13.64 -1.76
N LEU A 53 1.85 -12.44 -2.24
CA LEU A 53 0.90 -12.21 -3.34
C LEU A 53 1.60 -12.08 -4.70
#